data_AF-A0A3D4HZ81-F1
#
_entry.id   AF-A0A3D4HZ81-F1
#
_cell.length_a   1.000
_cell.length_b   1.000
_cell.length_c   1.000
_cell.angle_alpha   90.00
_cell.angle_beta   90.00
_cell.angle_gamma   90.00
#
_symmetry.space_group_name_H-M   'P 1'
#
loop_
_entity.id
_entity.type
_entity.pdbx_description
1 polymer ?
#
loop_
_entity_poly.entity_id
_entity_poly.type
_entity_poly.pdbx_seq_one_letter_code
_entity_poly.pdbx_strand_id
1 'polypeptide(L)'
;SDSMMLVSVDTRHQKLKVTSFLRDTYLAIPGIGSNKLTNAYSLGGGKVKGAKKIVSTIEANFGTDIDRFVIIDFNAFVKIIDRLGGVTITLTTKTDSRGRTEADLINLYSGDKNKVHNGVNNLSGKQARYYARIRAIG
;
A
#
# COMPACT_ATOMS: atom_id res chain seq x y z
N SER A 1 -0.52 1.22 -10.15
CA SER A 1 -0.76 0.70 -8.78
C SER A 1 -0.15 1.67 -7.80
N ASP A 2 -0.84 2.05 -6.73
CA ASP A 2 -0.34 3.08 -5.80
C ASP A 2 0.56 2.53 -4.67
N SER A 3 0.51 1.22 -4.40
CA SER A 3 1.41 0.55 -3.47
C SER A 3 1.87 -0.79 -4.06
N MET A 4 3.16 -1.08 -3.94
CA MET A 4 3.81 -2.29 -4.43
C MET A 4 4.83 -2.72 -3.39
N MET A 5 4.66 -3.93 -2.85
CA MET A 5 5.55 -4.49 -1.83
C MET A 5 5.92 -5.92 -2.22
N LEU A 6 7.20 -6.25 -2.09
CA LEU A 6 7.71 -7.60 -2.17
C LEU A 6 7.89 -8.13 -0.76
N VAL A 7 7.32 -9.30 -0.49
CA VAL A 7 7.48 -10.01 0.78
C VAL A 7 8.34 -11.23 0.53
N SER A 8 9.49 -11.31 1.18
CA SER A 8 10.39 -12.47 1.12
C SER A 8 10.34 -13.24 2.43
N VAL A 9 9.97 -14.51 2.35
CA VAL A 9 10.03 -15.46 3.47
C VAL A 9 11.40 -16.14 3.42
N ASP A 10 12.36 -15.59 4.17
CA ASP A 10 13.73 -16.10 4.24
C ASP A 10 13.80 -17.23 5.27
N THR A 11 13.54 -18.46 4.82
CA THR A 11 13.58 -19.67 5.67
C THR A 11 15.00 -20.03 6.12
N ARG A 12 16.04 -19.56 5.42
CA ARG A 12 17.43 -19.80 5.81
C ARG A 12 17.81 -18.98 7.05
N HIS A 13 17.43 -17.71 7.08
CA HIS A 13 17.75 -16.82 8.19
C HIS A 13 16.58 -16.63 9.17
N GLN A 14 15.45 -17.32 8.96
CA GLN A 14 14.23 -17.22 9.76
C GLN A 14 13.71 -15.77 9.85
N LYS A 15 13.67 -15.08 8.71
CA LYS A 15 13.26 -13.67 8.64
C LYS A 15 12.16 -13.46 7.61
N LEU A 16 11.21 -12.59 7.95
CA LEU A 16 10.30 -11.98 6.98
C LEU A 16 10.88 -10.62 6.57
N LYS A 17 11.09 -10.42 5.28
CA LYS A 17 11.59 -9.14 4.73
C LYS A 17 10.50 -8.53 3.86
N VAL A 18 10.22 -7.25 4.05
CA VAL A 18 9.25 -6.50 3.24
C VAL A 18 9.98 -5.34 2.57
N THR A 19 9.94 -5.30 1.25
CA THR A 19 10.58 -4.26 0.43
C THR A 19 9.51 -3.50 -0.32
N SER A 20 9.37 -2.21 -0.03
CA SER A 20 8.45 -1.32 -0.74
C SER A 20 9.10 -0.76 -2.00
N PHE A 21 8.41 -0.87 -3.14
CA PHE A 21 8.80 -0.22 -4.38
C PHE A 21 8.07 1.10 -4.54
N LEU A 22 8.82 2.18 -4.70
CA LEU A 22 8.23 3.50 -4.90
C LEU A 22 7.49 3.53 -6.25
N ARG A 23 6.29 4.11 -6.22
CA ARG A 23 5.37 4.15 -7.36
C ARG A 23 5.98 4.77 -8.62
N ASP A 24 6.77 5.82 -8.41
CA ASP A 24 7.29 6.67 -9.47
C ASP A 24 8.76 6.34 -9.83
N THR A 25 9.28 5.20 -9.36
CA THR A 25 10.60 4.70 -9.78
C THR A 25 10.62 4.53 -11.29
N TYR A 26 11.63 5.13 -11.94
CA TYR A 26 11.81 5.06 -13.38
C TYR A 26 12.56 3.78 -13.75
N LEU A 27 11.90 2.86 -14.43
CA LEU A 27 12.41 1.52 -14.74
C LEU A 27 12.15 1.17 -16.21
N ALA A 28 12.97 0.28 -16.75
CA ALA A 28 12.73 -0.30 -18.07
C ALA A 28 11.55 -1.28 -18.00
N ILE A 29 10.48 -1.03 -18.76
CA ILE A 29 9.32 -1.92 -18.82
C ILE A 29 9.45 -2.83 -20.06
N PRO A 30 9.57 -4.17 -19.88
CA PRO A 30 9.77 -5.08 -21.00
C PRO A 30 8.67 -4.97 -22.07
N GLY A 31 9.10 -4.74 -23.31
CA GLY A 31 8.24 -4.59 -24.50
C GLY A 31 7.52 -3.24 -24.64
N ILE A 32 7.81 -2.26 -23.78
CA ILE A 32 7.16 -0.94 -23.79
C ILE A 32 8.20 0.19 -23.84
N GLY A 33 9.29 0.07 -23.07
CA GLY A 33 10.28 1.14 -22.86
C GLY A 33 10.27 1.65 -21.43
N SER A 34 11.08 2.66 -21.13
CA SER A 34 11.26 3.13 -19.75
C SER A 34 10.14 4.07 -19.30
N ASN A 35 9.58 3.81 -18.13
CA ASN A 35 8.52 4.64 -17.54
C ASN A 35 8.48 4.48 -16.01
N LYS A 36 7.62 5.24 -15.35
CA LYS A 36 7.29 5.06 -13.93
C LYS A 36 6.70 3.67 -13.70
N LEU A 37 7.14 2.97 -12.65
CA LEU A 37 6.70 1.61 -12.33
C LEU A 37 5.16 1.49 -12.26
N THR A 38 4.46 2.48 -11.72
CA THR A 38 2.99 2.47 -11.68
C THR A 38 2.32 2.37 -13.04
N ASN A 39 2.95 2.92 -14.08
CA ASN A 39 2.43 2.90 -15.44
C ASN A 39 2.51 1.49 -16.04
N ALA A 40 3.44 0.65 -15.57
CA ALA A 40 3.53 -0.75 -16.01
C ALA A 40 2.21 -1.52 -15.79
N TYR A 41 1.47 -1.21 -14.72
CA TYR A 41 0.18 -1.83 -14.46
C TYR A 41 -0.85 -1.48 -15.53
N SER A 42 -1.02 -0.20 -15.81
CA SER A 42 -2.03 0.28 -16.77
C SER A 42 -1.64 -0.05 -18.20
N LEU A 43 -0.37 0.14 -18.57
CA LEU A 43 0.18 -0.21 -19.89
C LEU A 43 0.16 -1.73 -20.14
N GLY A 44 0.25 -2.55 -19.09
CA GLY A 44 0.07 -3.99 -19.15
C GLY A 44 -1.38 -4.47 -19.28
N GLY A 45 -2.35 -3.57 -19.43
CA GLY A 45 -3.78 -3.89 -19.57
C GLY A 45 -4.54 -4.05 -18.24
N GLY A 46 -3.91 -3.71 -17.10
CA GLY A 46 -4.54 -3.74 -15.78
C GLY A 46 -4.89 -5.14 -15.28
N LYS A 47 -5.52 -5.20 -14.09
CA LYS A 47 -5.90 -6.44 -13.40
C LYS A 47 -4.71 -7.42 -13.33
N VAL A 48 -4.95 -8.68 -13.65
CA VAL A 48 -3.95 -9.76 -13.67
C VAL A 48 -2.82 -9.49 -14.68
N LYS A 49 -3.15 -8.96 -15.87
CA LYS A 49 -2.12 -8.69 -16.90
C LYS A 49 -1.19 -7.55 -16.49
N GLY A 50 -1.76 -6.49 -15.93
CA GLY A 50 -1.01 -5.38 -15.35
C GLY A 50 -0.12 -5.80 -14.18
N ALA A 51 -0.62 -6.67 -13.30
CA ALA A 51 0.19 -7.21 -12.20
C ALA A 51 1.36 -8.07 -12.71
N LYS A 52 1.11 -8.95 -13.70
CA LYS A 52 2.19 -9.71 -14.36
C LYS A 52 3.21 -8.79 -15.03
N LYS A 53 2.76 -7.67 -15.60
CA LYS A 53 3.68 -6.68 -16.18
C LYS A 53 4.56 -6.03 -15.11
N ILE A 54 4.00 -5.62 -13.97
CA ILE A 54 4.79 -5.15 -12.81
C ILE A 54 5.83 -6.19 -12.39
N VAL A 55 5.41 -7.45 -12.22
CA VAL A 55 6.31 -8.54 -11.83
C VAL A 55 7.49 -8.63 -12.80
N SER A 56 7.21 -8.76 -14.10
CA SER A 56 8.27 -8.82 -15.12
C SER A 56 9.17 -7.58 -15.15
N THR A 57 8.63 -6.40 -14.81
CA THR A 57 9.43 -5.17 -14.70
C THR A 57 10.37 -5.22 -13.51
N ILE A 58 9.90 -5.68 -12.34
CA ILE A 58 10.76 -5.79 -11.16
C ILE A 58 11.85 -6.84 -11.40
N GLU A 59 11.48 -8.02 -11.91
CA GLU A 59 12.43 -9.10 -12.20
C GLU A 59 13.53 -8.64 -13.17
N ALA A 60 13.15 -7.97 -14.26
CA ALA A 60 14.10 -7.49 -15.26
C ALA A 60 15.06 -6.39 -14.77
N ASN A 61 14.65 -5.55 -13.81
CA ASN A 61 15.47 -4.43 -13.33
C ASN A 61 16.30 -4.78 -12.09
N PHE A 62 15.84 -5.74 -11.27
CA PHE A 62 16.48 -6.07 -9.99
C PHE A 62 17.08 -7.48 -9.95
N GLY A 63 16.90 -8.30 -11.01
CA GLY A 63 17.45 -9.65 -11.08
C GLY A 63 16.86 -10.60 -10.03
N THR A 64 15.63 -10.32 -9.59
CA THR A 64 14.87 -11.14 -8.64
C THR A 64 13.91 -12.05 -9.37
N ASP A 65 13.51 -13.16 -8.76
CA ASP A 65 12.45 -14.05 -9.23
C ASP A 65 11.27 -13.96 -8.27
N ILE A 66 10.06 -13.68 -8.77
CA ILE A 66 8.87 -13.48 -7.96
C ILE A 66 7.93 -14.67 -8.14
N ASP A 67 7.87 -15.54 -7.13
CA ASP A 67 7.08 -16.78 -7.20
C ASP A 67 5.58 -16.54 -7.43
N ARG A 68 5.01 -15.56 -6.72
CA ARG A 68 3.57 -15.31 -6.64
C ARG A 68 3.30 -13.82 -6.44
N PHE A 69 2.11 -13.39 -6.86
CA PHE A 69 1.61 -12.05 -6.57
C PHE A 69 0.16 -12.12 -6.08
N VAL A 70 -0.23 -11.12 -5.29
CA VAL A 70 -1.60 -10.91 -4.83
C VAL A 70 -1.98 -9.47 -5.16
N ILE A 71 -3.21 -9.28 -5.66
CA ILE A 71 -3.78 -7.94 -5.87
C ILE A 71 -4.80 -7.70 -4.76
N ILE A 72 -4.58 -6.65 -3.97
CA ILE A 72 -5.50 -6.24 -2.91
C ILE A 72 -6.15 -4.92 -3.35
N ASP A 73 -7.45 -4.94 -3.57
CA ASP A 73 -8.23 -3.73 -3.81
C ASP A 73 -8.70 -3.10 -2.48
N PHE A 74 -9.29 -1.90 -2.58
CA PHE A 74 -9.75 -1.16 -1.41
C PHE A 74 -10.89 -1.85 -0.63
N ASN A 75 -11.67 -2.72 -1.27
CA ASN A 75 -12.74 -3.46 -0.60
C ASN A 75 -12.18 -4.67 0.14
N ALA A 76 -11.26 -5.40 -0.50
CA ALA A 76 -10.54 -6.51 0.11
C ALA A 76 -9.73 -6.04 1.32
N PHE A 77 -9.03 -4.90 1.22
CA PHE A 77 -8.28 -4.31 2.34
C PHE A 77 -9.16 -4.11 3.59
N VAL A 78 -10.33 -3.47 3.42
CA VAL A 78 -11.26 -3.21 4.53
C VAL A 78 -11.68 -4.52 5.18
N LYS A 79 -12.11 -5.49 4.36
CA LYS A 79 -12.56 -6.80 4.85
C LYS A 79 -11.48 -7.58 5.58
N ILE A 80 -10.23 -7.53 5.12
CA ILE A 80 -9.10 -8.22 5.75
C ILE A 80 -8.88 -7.65 7.15
N ILE A 81 -8.78 -6.32 7.28
CA ILE A 81 -8.56 -5.67 8.58
C ILE A 81 -9.73 -5.92 9.53
N ASP A 82 -10.97 -5.79 9.06
CA ASP A 82 -12.15 -6.07 9.87
C ASP A 82 -12.17 -7.54 10.35
N ARG A 83 -11.75 -8.48 9.50
CA ARG A 83 -11.68 -9.91 9.85
C ARG A 83 -10.62 -10.22 10.89
N LEU A 84 -9.54 -9.43 10.93
CA LEU A 84 -8.48 -9.50 11.94
C LEU A 84 -8.85 -8.80 13.26
N GLY A 85 -10.02 -8.16 13.34
CA GLY A 85 -10.47 -7.43 14.53
C GLY A 85 -9.98 -5.98 14.61
N GLY A 86 -9.51 -5.43 13.50
CA GLY A 86 -8.91 -4.09 13.43
C GLY A 86 -7.39 -4.11 13.43
N VAL A 87 -6.78 -2.93 13.37
CA VAL A 87 -5.32 -2.74 13.46
C VAL A 87 -4.99 -1.64 14.44
N THR A 88 -4.09 -1.93 15.38
CA THR A 88 -3.65 -0.93 16.37
C THR A 88 -2.60 -0.01 15.76
N ILE A 89 -2.88 1.29 15.74
CA ILE A 89 -2.01 2.34 15.19
C ILE A 89 -1.91 3.49 16.18
N THR A 90 -0.73 4.10 16.28
CA THR A 90 -0.51 5.33 17.05
C THR A 90 -0.62 6.53 16.12
N LEU A 91 -1.68 7.33 16.28
CA LEU A 91 -1.94 8.53 15.49
C LEU A 91 -1.18 9.72 16.06
N THR A 92 -0.50 10.47 15.19
CA THR A 92 0.30 11.63 15.59
C THR A 92 -0.55 12.88 15.81
N THR A 93 -0.04 13.79 16.64
CA THR A 93 -0.60 15.13 16.86
C THR A 93 -0.12 16.15 15.83
N LYS A 94 0.76 15.76 14.89
CA LYS A 94 1.15 16.62 13.77
C LYS A 94 -0.05 16.97 12.91
N THR A 95 -0.05 18.17 12.35
CA THR A 95 -1.15 18.69 11.55
C THR A 95 -0.76 18.90 10.09
N ASP A 96 -1.74 18.83 9.20
CA ASP A 96 -1.60 19.29 7.83
C ASP A 96 -1.55 20.84 7.75
N SER A 97 -1.44 21.38 6.54
CA SER A 97 -1.43 22.83 6.29
C SER A 97 -2.71 23.56 6.71
N ARG A 98 -3.76 22.83 7.08
CA ARG A 98 -5.05 23.37 7.56
C ARG A 98 -5.26 23.12 9.06
N GLY A 99 -4.23 22.67 9.78
CA GLY A 99 -4.31 22.45 11.23
C GLY A 99 -5.05 21.17 11.63
N ARG A 100 -5.25 20.20 10.72
CA ARG A 100 -5.97 18.95 11.01
C ARG A 100 -4.99 17.82 11.31
N THR A 101 -5.26 17.05 12.36
CA THR A 101 -4.48 15.86 12.74
C THR A 101 -4.87 14.64 11.91
N GLU A 102 -4.09 13.54 12.02
CA GLU A 102 -4.48 12.26 11.40
C GLU A 102 -5.84 11.78 11.91
N ALA A 103 -6.11 11.92 13.21
CA ALA A 103 -7.38 11.55 13.82
C ALA A 103 -8.54 12.36 13.24
N ASP A 104 -8.37 13.67 13.06
CA ASP A 104 -9.40 14.53 12.43
C ASP A 104 -9.70 14.07 11.00
N LEU A 105 -8.67 13.84 10.20
CA LEU A 105 -8.83 13.40 8.82
C LEU A 105 -9.53 12.05 8.73
N ILE A 106 -9.17 11.08 9.59
CA ILE A 106 -9.85 9.78 9.65
C ILE A 106 -11.32 9.95 10.04
N ASN A 107 -11.61 10.74 11.07
CA ASN A 107 -12.98 10.96 11.54
C ASN A 107 -13.87 11.65 10.49
N LEU A 108 -13.30 12.57 9.69
CA LEU A 108 -14.05 13.26 8.64
C LEU A 108 -14.34 12.38 7.42
N TYR A 109 -13.41 11.52 7.03
CA TYR A 109 -13.41 10.95 5.67
C TYR A 109 -13.40 9.42 5.61
N SER A 110 -13.20 8.71 6.72
CA SER A 110 -13.22 7.23 6.71
C SER A 110 -14.62 6.66 6.42
N GLY A 111 -15.68 7.40 6.77
CA GLY A 111 -17.06 6.91 6.72
C GLY A 111 -17.36 5.83 7.77
N ASP A 112 -16.54 5.76 8.82
CA ASP A 112 -16.81 4.97 10.01
C ASP A 112 -17.66 5.79 11.01
N LYS A 113 -18.49 5.11 11.80
CA LYS A 113 -19.30 5.73 12.85
C LYS A 113 -18.49 5.95 14.13
N ASN A 114 -17.53 5.07 14.39
CA ASN A 114 -16.67 5.17 15.55
C ASN A 114 -15.60 6.23 15.30
N LYS A 115 -15.40 7.10 16.28
CA LYS A 115 -14.36 8.13 16.21
C LYS A 115 -13.06 7.63 16.81
N VAL A 116 -11.95 8.12 16.26
CA VAL A 116 -10.58 7.91 16.76
C VAL A 116 -10.06 9.19 17.40
N HIS A 117 -9.03 9.08 18.22
CA HIS A 117 -8.35 10.21 18.87
C HIS A 117 -6.85 10.19 18.58
N ASN A 118 -6.10 11.21 19.00
CA ASN A 118 -4.63 11.17 18.91
C ASN A 118 -4.07 10.09 19.86
N GLY A 119 -2.94 9.48 19.51
CA GLY A 119 -2.37 8.37 20.26
C GLY A 119 -2.87 7.00 19.78
N VAL A 120 -2.86 6.00 20.66
CA VAL A 120 -3.12 4.60 20.29
C VAL A 120 -4.61 4.37 20.05
N ASN A 121 -4.96 3.84 18.87
CA ASN A 121 -6.33 3.46 18.51
C ASN A 121 -6.32 2.09 17.83
N ASN A 122 -7.40 1.32 17.99
CA ASN A 122 -7.67 0.15 17.15
C ASN A 122 -8.56 0.54 15.97
N LEU A 123 -7.95 0.68 14.79
CA LEU A 123 -8.63 1.15 13.59
C LEU A 123 -9.43 0.03 12.92
N SER A 124 -10.67 0.31 12.53
CA SER A 124 -11.44 -0.52 11.62
C SER A 124 -10.83 -0.53 10.22
N GLY A 125 -11.27 -1.44 9.34
CA GLY A 125 -10.83 -1.50 7.96
C GLY A 125 -11.09 -0.21 7.19
N LYS A 126 -12.22 0.47 7.45
CA LYS A 126 -12.53 1.77 6.82
C LYS A 126 -11.56 2.86 7.28
N GLN A 127 -11.31 2.94 8.58
CA GLN A 127 -10.38 3.90 9.18
C GLN A 127 -8.94 3.64 8.72
N ALA A 128 -8.48 2.39 8.78
CA ALA A 128 -7.15 1.97 8.35
C ALA A 128 -6.92 2.23 6.85
N ARG A 129 -7.93 1.98 6.01
CA ARG A 129 -7.85 2.28 4.57
C ARG A 129 -7.65 3.78 4.33
N TYR A 130 -8.33 4.62 5.11
CA TYR A 130 -8.17 6.07 4.98
C TYR A 130 -6.81 6.52 5.51
N TYR A 131 -6.39 6.04 6.68
CA TYR A 131 -5.08 6.30 7.27
C TYR A 131 -3.95 6.00 6.28
N ALA A 132 -3.95 4.82 5.65
CA ALA A 132 -2.94 4.41 4.66
C ALA A 132 -2.86 5.30 3.40
N ARG A 133 -3.80 6.25 3.23
CA ARG A 133 -3.85 7.18 2.10
C ARG A 133 -3.47 8.62 2.49
N ILE A 134 -3.28 8.90 3.78
CA ILE A 134 -2.82 10.21 4.24
C ILE A 134 -1.39 10.42 3.72
N ARG A 135 -1.17 11.57 3.10
CA ARG A 135 0.15 12.04 2.61
C ARG A 135 0.48 13.47 3.03
N ALA A 136 -0.49 14.18 3.61
CA ALA A 136 -0.38 15.60 3.94
C ALA A 136 0.28 15.84 5.31
N ILE A 137 0.47 14.78 6.10
CA ILE A 137 1.04 14.82 7.44
C ILE A 137 2.19 13.81 7.42
N GLY A 138 3.40 14.29 7.10
CA GLY A 138 4.57 13.44 6.85
C GLY A 138 5.45 13.99 5.75
#